data_AF-A0A1F1XTD8-F1
#
_entry.id   AF-A0A1F1XTD8-F1
#
_cell.length_a   1.000
_cell.length_b   1.000
_cell.length_c   1.000
_cell.angle_alpha   90.00
_cell.angle_beta   90.00
_cell.angle_gamma   90.00
#
_symmetry.space_group_name_H-M   'P 1'
#
loop_
_entity.id
_entity.type
_entity.pdbx_description
1 polymer ?
#
loop_
_entity_poly.entity_id
_entity_poly.type
_entity_poly.pdbx_seq_one_letter_code
_entity_poly.pdbx_strand_id
1 'polypeptide(L)'
;MDDERPTHDPSGRSARARRASPRGTARRTTARALTGALLAAALLGGCGPLTGGTDRDEPDWVRDEASERYFRPDLVGHSSELVEEHFPMLEGVGAVTIAEGRFTDPYERVPFPAQDDYWWQSVIELEPAQVDELLSATAAAGASDHGGAGAPEPVSEDEVLDALVPTLEGEVQDCPGGWVDASPALAQEKGPDVSDAGDLLELTAVCVGGTQLLTSARDM
;
A
#
# COMPACT_ATOMS: atom_id res chain seq x y z
N MET A 1 25.17 40.26 -28.80
CA MET A 1 26.43 39.92 -29.49
C MET A 1 27.49 40.00 -28.43
N ASP A 2 28.03 38.86 -28.04
CA ASP A 2 29.35 38.70 -27.45
C ASP A 2 29.59 37.18 -27.42
N ASP A 3 30.07 36.72 -28.57
CA ASP A 3 30.89 35.51 -28.73
C ASP A 3 32.15 35.69 -27.89
N GLU A 4 32.58 34.66 -27.15
CA GLU A 4 33.98 34.22 -27.16
C GLU A 4 34.16 32.93 -26.34
N ARG A 5 34.36 31.84 -27.06
CA ARG A 5 35.21 30.70 -26.66
C ARG A 5 36.57 30.90 -27.33
N PRO A 6 37.68 30.55 -26.67
CA PRO A 6 38.66 29.70 -27.35
C PRO A 6 39.27 28.64 -26.40
N THR A 7 39.20 27.34 -26.69
CA THR A 7 40.11 26.52 -27.54
C THR A 7 41.55 26.40 -27.02
N HIS A 8 41.93 25.18 -26.64
CA HIS A 8 43.31 24.71 -26.68
C HIS A 8 43.37 23.24 -27.09
N ASP A 9 44.03 23.00 -28.22
CA ASP A 9 44.79 21.82 -28.66
C ASP A 9 45.89 22.41 -29.61
N PRO A 10 46.95 21.72 -30.08
CA PRO A 10 47.32 20.31 -29.90
C PRO A 10 48.83 20.03 -29.73
N SER A 11 49.15 18.71 -29.71
CA SER A 11 50.28 18.06 -30.39
C SER A 11 51.58 17.74 -29.62
N GLY A 12 52.06 16.50 -29.82
CA GLY A 12 53.42 16.07 -29.43
C GLY A 12 53.68 14.55 -29.50
N ARG A 13 53.78 13.99 -30.71
CA ARG A 13 54.13 12.58 -31.00
C ARG A 13 55.62 12.26 -30.85
N SER A 14 55.90 11.03 -30.41
CA SER A 14 56.92 10.07 -30.90
C SER A 14 58.43 10.39 -30.84
N ALA A 15 59.17 9.53 -30.14
CA ALA A 15 60.53 9.13 -30.52
C ALA A 15 60.78 7.65 -30.20
N ARG A 16 61.51 7.00 -31.10
CA ARG A 16 61.63 5.55 -31.31
C ARG A 16 63.06 5.07 -31.01
N ALA A 17 63.16 3.78 -30.70
CA ALA A 17 64.31 2.87 -30.97
C ALA A 17 65.47 2.88 -29.95
N ARG A 18 66.24 1.81 -29.69
CA ARG A 18 66.58 0.56 -30.43
C ARG A 18 66.91 -0.61 -29.46
N ARG A 19 66.85 -1.82 -30.03
CA ARG A 19 67.18 -3.16 -29.49
C ARG A 19 68.63 -3.32 -29.00
N ALA A 20 68.84 -4.31 -28.11
CA ALA A 20 69.72 -5.47 -28.36
C ALA A 20 69.40 -6.64 -27.39
N SER A 21 69.15 -7.84 -27.93
CA SER A 21 69.38 -9.14 -27.25
C SER A 21 70.81 -9.61 -27.61
N PRO A 22 71.48 -10.51 -26.86
CA PRO A 22 71.17 -11.95 -26.97
C PRO A 22 71.52 -12.87 -25.75
N ARG A 23 70.84 -14.03 -25.74
CA ARG A 23 71.29 -15.40 -25.36
C ARG A 23 71.78 -15.71 -23.92
N GLY A 24 71.18 -16.77 -23.37
CA GLY A 24 71.76 -17.58 -22.30
C GLY A 24 70.81 -18.66 -21.79
N THR A 25 70.88 -19.86 -22.39
CA THR A 25 70.23 -21.09 -21.90
C THR A 25 70.95 -21.66 -20.68
N ALA A 26 70.23 -22.04 -19.62
CA ALA A 26 70.54 -23.23 -18.80
C ALA A 26 69.46 -23.48 -17.71
N ARG A 27 68.86 -24.67 -17.76
CA ARG A 27 68.17 -25.33 -16.64
C ARG A 27 69.12 -25.50 -15.45
N ARG A 28 68.62 -25.36 -14.23
CA ARG A 28 68.90 -26.25 -13.08
C ARG A 28 67.87 -26.05 -11.98
N THR A 29 67.19 -27.13 -11.65
CA THR A 29 66.36 -27.33 -10.46
C THR A 29 67.24 -27.47 -9.23
N THR A 30 66.99 -26.67 -8.19
CA THR A 30 67.35 -26.97 -6.80
C THR A 30 66.36 -26.29 -5.87
N ALA A 31 65.62 -27.11 -5.14
CA ALA A 31 64.79 -26.69 -4.02
C ALA A 31 65.67 -26.25 -2.84
N ARG A 32 65.29 -25.16 -2.17
CA ARG A 32 65.30 -25.07 -0.70
C ARG A 32 64.56 -23.82 -0.25
N ALA A 33 63.58 -24.06 0.61
CA ALA A 33 62.77 -23.08 1.30
C ALA A 33 63.63 -22.15 2.16
N LEU A 34 63.28 -20.86 2.17
CA LEU A 34 63.55 -19.96 3.27
C LEU A 34 62.33 -19.05 3.44
N THR A 35 61.67 -19.30 4.57
CA THR A 35 60.53 -18.62 5.15
C THR A 35 60.86 -17.14 5.34
N GLY A 36 60.17 -16.27 4.63
CA GLY A 36 60.23 -14.82 4.79
C GLY A 36 58.80 -14.30 4.87
N ALA A 37 58.35 -13.97 6.08
CA ALA A 37 57.04 -13.45 6.36
C ALA A 37 56.79 -12.12 5.64
N LEU A 38 55.67 -12.03 4.93
CA LEU A 38 54.98 -10.76 4.65
C LEU A 38 53.48 -11.07 4.56
N LEU A 39 52.77 -10.76 5.64
CA LEU A 39 51.33 -10.48 5.63
C LEU A 39 51.08 -9.37 4.61
N ALA A 40 50.51 -9.70 3.46
CA ALA A 40 49.81 -8.76 2.59
C ALA A 40 49.16 -9.52 1.41
N ALA A 41 47.88 -9.88 1.55
CA ALA A 41 46.88 -9.94 0.48
C ALA A 41 45.63 -10.73 0.92
N ALA A 42 45.00 -10.32 2.03
CA ALA A 42 43.60 -10.65 2.33
C ALA A 42 42.67 -9.49 1.91
N LEU A 43 42.99 -8.80 0.81
CA LEU A 43 42.24 -7.66 0.29
C LEU A 43 42.03 -7.72 -1.25
N LEU A 44 42.04 -8.92 -1.83
CA LEU A 44 41.67 -9.14 -3.25
C LEU A 44 40.83 -10.41 -3.45
N GLY A 45 40.02 -10.78 -2.45
CA GLY A 45 39.03 -11.84 -2.57
C GLY A 45 37.65 -11.27 -2.25
N GLY A 46 36.92 -10.85 -3.28
CA GLY A 46 35.55 -10.36 -3.09
C GLY A 46 35.01 -9.38 -4.13
N CYS A 47 35.32 -9.53 -5.43
CA CYS A 47 34.34 -9.14 -6.44
C CYS A 47 33.27 -10.24 -6.51
N GLY A 48 32.51 -10.41 -5.43
CA GLY A 48 31.16 -10.95 -5.54
C GLY A 48 30.30 -9.87 -6.18
N PRO A 49 29.28 -10.22 -6.99
CA PRO A 49 28.29 -9.22 -7.35
C PRO A 49 27.79 -8.61 -6.03
N LEU A 50 27.84 -7.29 -5.94
CA LEU A 50 27.05 -6.53 -4.99
C LEU A 50 25.58 -6.76 -5.39
N THR A 51 25.03 -7.95 -5.10
CA THR A 51 23.61 -8.11 -4.79
C THR A 51 23.42 -7.42 -3.44
N GLY A 52 23.43 -6.09 -3.51
CA GLY A 52 23.19 -5.22 -2.39
C GLY A 52 21.75 -5.40 -1.97
N GLY A 53 21.59 -5.76 -0.71
CA GLY A 53 20.47 -5.35 0.14
C GLY A 53 19.10 -5.82 -0.32
N THR A 54 18.66 -6.95 0.26
CA THR A 54 17.29 -7.15 0.73
C THR A 54 16.24 -6.32 -0.03
N ASP A 55 15.87 -6.77 -1.22
CA ASP A 55 14.50 -6.58 -1.65
C ASP A 55 13.67 -7.21 -0.52
N ARG A 56 13.16 -6.38 0.40
CA ARG A 56 11.90 -6.73 1.02
C ARG A 56 11.00 -6.86 -0.20
N ASP A 57 10.60 -8.08 -0.53
CA ASP A 57 9.57 -8.31 -1.53
C ASP A 57 8.40 -7.40 -1.10
N GLU A 58 8.28 -6.23 -1.72
CA GLU A 58 7.14 -5.36 -1.49
C GLU A 58 5.94 -6.19 -1.93
N PRO A 59 4.87 -6.26 -1.11
CA PRO A 59 3.73 -7.09 -1.45
C PRO A 59 3.24 -6.74 -2.86
N ASP A 60 3.11 -7.76 -3.70
CA ASP A 60 2.68 -7.59 -5.08
C ASP A 60 1.28 -6.98 -5.09
N TRP A 61 1.10 -5.98 -5.94
CA TRP A 61 -0.21 -5.38 -6.15
C TRP A 61 -1.05 -6.29 -7.02
N VAL A 62 -2.29 -6.52 -6.59
CA VAL A 62 -3.28 -7.33 -7.29
C VAL A 62 -4.42 -6.42 -7.69
N ARG A 63 -4.91 -6.60 -8.92
CA ARG A 63 -6.14 -5.97 -9.40
C ARG A 63 -7.31 -6.87 -9.06
N ASP A 64 -8.28 -6.34 -8.34
CA ASP A 64 -9.61 -6.92 -8.29
C ASP A 64 -10.38 -6.49 -9.55
N GLU A 65 -10.86 -7.46 -10.32
CA GLU A 65 -11.60 -7.21 -11.56
C GLU A 65 -13.07 -6.83 -11.29
N ALA A 66 -13.62 -7.16 -10.12
CA ALA A 66 -15.01 -6.82 -9.77
C ALA A 66 -15.15 -5.33 -9.42
N SER A 67 -14.30 -4.84 -8.51
CA SER A 67 -14.30 -3.43 -8.09
C SER A 67 -13.36 -2.52 -8.91
N GLU A 68 -12.58 -3.10 -9.84
CA GLU A 68 -11.53 -2.41 -10.60
C GLU A 68 -10.45 -1.75 -9.72
N ARG A 69 -10.29 -2.20 -8.47
CA ARG A 69 -9.34 -1.67 -7.48
C ARG A 69 -8.03 -2.43 -7.46
N TYR A 70 -6.92 -1.73 -7.23
CA TYR A 70 -5.62 -2.31 -6.93
C TYR A 70 -5.37 -2.31 -5.42
N PHE A 71 -5.06 -3.48 -4.86
CA PHE A 71 -4.76 -3.67 -3.44
C PHE A 71 -3.53 -4.56 -3.26
N ARG A 72 -3.04 -4.64 -2.02
CA ARG A 72 -1.95 -5.53 -1.63
C ARG A 72 -2.50 -6.61 -0.69
N PRO A 73 -2.65 -7.87 -1.14
CA PRO A 73 -3.33 -8.89 -0.35
C PRO A 73 -2.70 -9.16 1.02
N ASP A 74 -1.37 -9.09 1.09
CA ASP A 74 -0.62 -9.35 2.33
C ASP A 74 -0.47 -8.11 3.22
N LEU A 75 -1.03 -6.97 2.83
CA LEU A 75 -0.95 -5.72 3.59
C LEU A 75 -2.32 -5.33 4.14
N VAL A 76 -2.63 -5.93 5.28
CA VAL A 76 -3.81 -5.59 6.09
C VAL A 76 -3.35 -4.77 7.29
N GLY A 77 -4.00 -3.63 7.49
CA GLY A 77 -3.79 -2.75 8.62
C GLY A 77 -4.75 -3.04 9.77
N HIS A 78 -4.39 -2.56 10.96
CA HIS A 78 -5.29 -2.50 12.11
C HIS A 78 -5.16 -1.12 12.74
N SER A 79 -6.22 -0.31 12.66
CA SER A 79 -6.20 1.07 13.16
C SER A 79 -7.58 1.52 13.62
N SER A 80 -7.78 1.65 14.93
CA SER A 80 -8.96 2.33 15.47
C SER A 80 -8.89 3.84 15.26
N GLU A 81 -7.69 4.42 15.15
CA GLU A 81 -7.49 5.86 14.93
C GLU A 81 -8.13 6.30 13.61
N LEU A 82 -8.07 5.47 12.56
CA LEU A 82 -8.73 5.74 11.29
C LEU A 82 -10.27 5.76 11.45
N VAL A 83 -10.83 4.87 12.26
CA VAL A 83 -12.28 4.89 12.53
C VAL A 83 -12.67 6.13 13.34
N GLU A 84 -11.88 6.51 14.34
CA GLU A 84 -12.14 7.69 15.17
C GLU A 84 -12.05 9.00 14.38
N GLU A 85 -11.15 9.09 13.40
CA GLU A 85 -11.03 10.26 12.53
C GLU A 85 -12.19 10.38 11.53
N HIS A 86 -12.62 9.27 10.94
CA HIS A 86 -13.62 9.28 9.86
C HIS A 86 -15.06 9.15 10.37
N PHE A 87 -15.24 8.50 11.52
CA PHE A 87 -16.53 8.22 12.17
C PHE A 87 -16.44 8.49 13.68
N PRO A 88 -16.24 9.74 14.12
CA PRO A 88 -15.99 10.08 15.53
C PRO A 88 -17.13 9.69 16.49
N MET A 89 -18.33 9.40 15.97
CA MET A 89 -19.43 8.86 16.77
C MET A 89 -19.24 7.40 17.20
N LEU A 90 -18.36 6.65 16.51
CA LEU A 90 -18.01 5.26 16.82
C LEU A 90 -16.81 5.24 17.78
N GLU A 91 -17.00 5.72 19.01
CA GLU A 91 -15.94 5.71 20.01
C GLU A 91 -15.75 4.31 20.61
N GLY A 92 -14.48 3.90 20.82
CA GLY A 92 -14.15 2.69 21.58
C GLY A 92 -14.57 1.38 20.90
N VAL A 93 -14.51 1.33 19.58
CA VAL A 93 -14.73 0.10 18.79
C VAL A 93 -13.73 -1.01 19.15
N GLY A 94 -14.09 -2.25 18.81
CA GLY A 94 -13.26 -3.43 19.01
C GLY A 94 -12.10 -3.54 18.02
N ALA A 95 -11.87 -4.74 17.48
CA ALA A 95 -10.90 -4.91 16.41
C ALA A 95 -11.31 -4.12 15.15
N VAL A 96 -10.33 -3.50 14.51
CA VAL A 96 -10.49 -2.87 13.20
C VAL A 96 -9.49 -3.50 12.25
N THR A 97 -9.97 -4.02 11.13
CA THR A 97 -9.15 -4.61 10.07
C THR A 97 -9.34 -3.79 8.81
N ILE A 98 -8.25 -3.35 8.18
CA ILE A 98 -8.28 -2.36 7.09
C ILE A 98 -7.52 -2.91 5.88
N ALA A 99 -8.11 -2.77 4.71
CA ALA A 99 -7.41 -2.88 3.43
C ALA A 99 -7.38 -1.50 2.77
N GLU A 100 -6.24 -1.16 2.16
CA GLU A 100 -6.04 0.10 1.47
C GLU A 100 -5.54 -0.18 0.06
N GLY A 101 -5.81 0.76 -0.85
CA GLY A 101 -5.33 0.63 -2.20
C GLY A 101 -5.51 1.88 -3.05
N ARG A 102 -5.56 1.64 -4.35
CA ARG A 102 -5.77 2.68 -5.35
C ARG A 102 -6.56 2.21 -6.56
N PHE A 103 -7.04 3.14 -7.39
CA PHE A 103 -7.73 2.83 -8.64
C PHE A 103 -6.77 2.73 -9.83
N THR A 104 -5.71 3.52 -9.86
CA THR A 104 -4.72 3.51 -10.94
C THR A 104 -3.70 2.39 -10.77
N ASP A 105 -3.24 1.80 -11.89
CA ASP A 105 -2.22 0.75 -11.87
C ASP A 105 -0.92 1.26 -11.18
N PRO A 106 -0.48 0.60 -10.10
CA PRO A 106 0.80 0.80 -9.43
C PRO A 106 2.03 0.91 -10.30
N TYR A 107 2.06 0.13 -11.36
CA TYR A 107 3.21 -0.09 -12.21
C TYR A 107 3.20 0.87 -13.40
N GLU A 108 2.09 1.56 -13.62
CA GLU A 108 2.04 2.66 -14.59
C GLU A 108 2.83 3.87 -14.08
N ARG A 109 3.56 4.50 -15.01
CA ARG A 109 4.33 5.71 -14.70
C ARG A 109 3.43 6.93 -14.69
N VAL A 110 2.55 7.02 -13.70
CA VAL A 110 1.82 8.24 -13.38
C VAL A 110 2.67 9.06 -12.40
N PRO A 111 3.03 10.32 -12.71
CA PRO A 111 3.97 11.09 -11.90
C PRO A 111 3.54 11.27 -10.44
N PHE A 112 2.24 11.49 -10.21
CA PHE A 112 1.60 11.57 -8.90
C PHE A 112 0.12 11.22 -9.07
N PRO A 113 -0.39 10.16 -8.42
CA PRO A 113 -1.83 9.91 -8.38
C PRO A 113 -2.57 11.08 -7.73
N ALA A 114 -3.80 11.31 -8.16
CA ALA A 114 -4.68 12.28 -7.51
C ALA A 114 -5.10 11.78 -6.12
N GLN A 115 -5.62 12.68 -5.27
CA GLN A 115 -6.10 12.27 -3.94
C GLN A 115 -7.23 11.26 -4.06
N ASP A 116 -8.14 11.46 -5.02
CA ASP A 116 -9.21 10.53 -5.32
C ASP A 116 -8.77 9.23 -6.01
N ASP A 117 -7.46 8.98 -6.14
CA ASP A 117 -6.96 7.68 -6.57
C ASP A 117 -6.95 6.65 -5.45
N TYR A 118 -6.98 7.09 -4.18
CA TYR A 118 -6.87 6.21 -3.02
C TYR A 118 -8.24 5.81 -2.47
N TRP A 119 -8.27 4.63 -1.87
CA TRP A 119 -9.44 4.10 -1.19
C TRP A 119 -9.01 3.24 -0.01
N TRP A 120 -9.93 3.06 0.93
CA TRP A 120 -9.78 2.16 2.05
C TRP A 120 -11.09 1.44 2.35
N GLN A 121 -10.96 0.23 2.88
CA GLN A 121 -12.07 -0.60 3.32
C GLN A 121 -11.78 -1.09 4.72
N SER A 122 -12.82 -1.20 5.53
CA SER A 122 -12.64 -1.69 6.89
C SER A 122 -13.72 -2.67 7.33
N VAL A 123 -13.29 -3.58 8.17
CA VAL A 123 -14.12 -4.46 8.98
C VAL A 123 -13.95 -4.03 10.43
N ILE A 124 -15.02 -3.50 11.02
CA ILE A 124 -15.04 -2.90 12.36
C ILE A 124 -15.87 -3.78 13.28
N GLU A 125 -15.26 -4.27 14.35
CA GLU A 125 -15.97 -4.95 15.42
C GLU A 125 -16.65 -3.93 16.33
N LEU A 126 -17.95 -4.11 16.52
CA LEU A 126 -18.81 -3.30 17.36
C LEU A 126 -19.36 -4.14 18.50
N GLU A 127 -19.46 -3.56 19.69
CA GLU A 127 -20.26 -4.14 20.75
C GLU A 127 -21.74 -4.18 20.32
N PRO A 128 -22.54 -5.18 20.76
CA PRO A 128 -23.95 -5.27 20.37
C PRO A 128 -24.76 -3.99 20.65
N ALA A 129 -24.44 -3.28 21.73
CA ALA A 129 -25.07 -2.01 22.06
C ALA A 129 -24.75 -0.91 21.03
N GLN A 130 -23.53 -0.89 20.49
CA GLN A 130 -23.14 0.07 19.45
C GLN A 130 -23.87 -0.22 18.13
N VAL A 131 -24.12 -1.50 17.81
CA VAL A 131 -24.95 -1.89 16.66
C VAL A 131 -26.37 -1.37 16.81
N ASP A 132 -26.99 -1.57 17.98
CA ASP A 132 -28.35 -1.09 18.27
C ASP A 132 -28.45 0.45 18.21
N GLU A 133 -27.44 1.15 18.75
CA GLU A 133 -27.33 2.60 18.70
C GLU A 133 -27.17 3.10 17.26
N LEU A 134 -26.30 2.47 16.47
CA LEU A 134 -26.08 2.83 15.06
C LEU A 134 -27.35 2.64 14.24
N LEU A 135 -28.03 1.50 14.36
CA LEU A 135 -29.31 1.24 13.68
C LEU A 135 -30.39 2.26 14.08
N SER A 136 -30.43 2.65 15.34
CA SER A 136 -31.35 3.67 15.84
C SER A 136 -31.05 5.05 15.26
N ALA A 137 -29.77 5.43 15.19
CA ALA A 137 -29.31 6.67 14.58
C ALA A 137 -29.63 6.70 13.08
N THR A 138 -29.40 5.60 12.36
CA THR A 138 -29.72 5.45 10.94
C THR A 138 -31.21 5.66 10.67
N ALA A 139 -32.08 5.00 11.45
CA ALA A 139 -33.52 5.16 11.33
C ALA A 139 -33.99 6.59 11.62
N ALA A 140 -33.35 7.28 12.57
CA ALA A 140 -33.65 8.66 12.92
C ALA A 140 -33.20 9.65 11.83
N ALA A 141 -32.01 9.45 11.25
CA ALA A 141 -31.48 10.28 10.18
C ALA A 141 -32.31 10.14 8.89
N GLY A 142 -32.63 8.92 8.48
CA GLY A 142 -33.49 8.67 7.32
C GLY A 142 -34.89 9.29 7.43
N ALA A 143 -35.40 9.46 8.65
CA ALA A 143 -36.67 10.12 8.91
C ALA A 143 -36.66 11.63 8.62
N SER A 144 -35.51 12.29 8.79
CA SER A 144 -35.36 13.75 8.61
C SER A 144 -35.26 14.16 7.15
N ASP A 145 -34.59 13.37 6.30
CA ASP A 145 -34.32 13.77 4.92
C ASP A 145 -35.47 13.45 3.94
N HIS A 146 -36.35 12.51 4.28
CA HIS A 146 -37.41 12.02 3.38
C HIS A 146 -38.85 12.09 3.93
N GLY A 147 -39.08 12.78 5.05
CA GLY A 147 -40.43 13.09 5.54
C GLY A 147 -41.25 11.90 6.05
N GLY A 148 -40.60 10.76 6.32
CA GLY A 148 -41.20 9.61 6.96
C GLY A 148 -40.12 8.76 7.61
N ALA A 149 -40.39 8.21 8.80
CA ALA A 149 -39.54 7.22 9.46
C ALA A 149 -39.45 5.96 8.60
N GLY A 150 -38.57 5.99 7.59
CA GLY A 150 -38.22 4.83 6.80
C GLY A 150 -37.43 3.89 7.68
N ALA A 151 -37.76 2.59 7.61
CA ALA A 151 -36.84 1.59 8.12
C ALA A 151 -35.49 1.74 7.39
N PRO A 152 -34.36 1.49 8.06
CA PRO A 152 -33.06 1.46 7.41
C PRO A 152 -33.07 0.60 6.13
N GLU A 153 -32.34 1.03 5.11
CA GLU A 153 -32.32 0.35 3.82
C GLU A 153 -31.55 -0.98 3.93
N PRO A 154 -32.13 -2.12 3.53
CA PRO A 154 -31.42 -3.40 3.56
C PRO A 154 -30.39 -3.47 2.44
N VAL A 155 -29.20 -3.98 2.77
CA VAL A 155 -28.13 -4.29 1.82
C VAL A 155 -28.07 -5.81 1.67
N SER A 156 -27.90 -6.30 0.43
CA SER A 156 -27.78 -7.74 0.21
C SER A 156 -26.38 -8.24 0.60
N GLU A 157 -26.26 -9.50 1.03
CA GLU A 157 -24.97 -10.11 1.33
C GLU A 157 -24.06 -10.15 0.08
N ASP A 158 -24.63 -10.44 -1.09
CA ASP A 158 -23.91 -10.41 -2.36
C ASP A 158 -23.34 -9.00 -2.63
N GLU A 159 -24.11 -7.94 -2.38
CA GLU A 159 -23.65 -6.55 -2.54
C GLU A 159 -22.54 -6.17 -1.56
N VAL A 160 -22.61 -6.66 -0.32
CA VAL A 160 -21.54 -6.49 0.66
C VAL A 160 -20.26 -7.15 0.19
N LEU A 161 -20.34 -8.40 -0.28
CA LEU A 161 -19.17 -9.16 -0.71
C LEU A 161 -18.60 -8.61 -2.03
N ASP A 162 -19.45 -8.26 -3.00
CA ASP A 162 -19.04 -7.69 -4.28
C ASP A 162 -18.36 -6.31 -4.13
N ALA A 163 -18.68 -5.58 -3.06
CA ALA A 163 -18.08 -4.29 -2.77
C ALA A 163 -16.70 -4.40 -2.11
N LEU A 164 -16.36 -5.52 -1.47
CA LEU A 164 -15.12 -5.71 -0.71
C LEU A 164 -14.01 -6.33 -1.56
N VAL A 165 -12.76 -6.00 -1.26
CA VAL A 165 -11.63 -6.73 -1.84
C VAL A 165 -11.51 -8.12 -1.20
N PRO A 166 -11.03 -9.14 -1.95
CA PRO A 166 -10.96 -10.53 -1.48
C PRO A 166 -10.23 -10.73 -0.14
N THR A 167 -9.29 -9.85 0.21
CA THR A 167 -8.58 -9.90 1.49
C THR A 167 -9.49 -9.72 2.69
N LEU A 168 -10.57 -8.94 2.57
CA LEU A 168 -11.50 -8.67 3.67
C LEU A 168 -12.72 -9.60 3.68
N GLU A 169 -13.05 -10.26 2.57
CA GLU A 169 -14.17 -11.21 2.50
C GLU A 169 -14.10 -12.30 3.59
N GLY A 170 -12.89 -12.78 3.91
CA GLY A 170 -12.67 -13.79 4.95
C GLY A 170 -12.93 -13.31 6.38
N GLU A 171 -12.99 -12.00 6.59
CA GLU A 171 -13.29 -11.37 7.89
C GLU A 171 -14.78 -11.06 8.06
N VAL A 172 -15.57 -11.17 6.99
CA VAL A 172 -17.02 -10.95 7.03
C VAL A 172 -17.70 -12.08 7.80
N GLN A 173 -18.50 -11.71 8.80
CA GLN A 173 -19.25 -12.68 9.59
C GLN A 173 -20.62 -12.97 8.97
N ASP A 174 -21.15 -14.17 9.25
CA ASP A 174 -22.54 -14.50 8.94
C ASP A 174 -23.48 -13.49 9.63
N CYS A 175 -24.36 -12.86 8.85
CA CYS A 175 -25.30 -11.86 9.37
C CYS A 175 -26.76 -12.34 9.33
N PRO A 176 -27.25 -13.05 10.37
CA PRO A 176 -28.58 -13.67 10.34
C PRO A 176 -29.73 -12.66 10.33
N GLY A 177 -29.51 -11.43 10.84
CA GLY A 177 -30.50 -10.35 10.77
C GLY A 177 -30.49 -9.58 9.45
N GLY A 178 -29.55 -9.88 8.55
CA GLY A 178 -29.31 -9.14 7.32
C GLY A 178 -28.44 -7.90 7.52
N TRP A 179 -27.90 -7.40 6.42
CA TRP A 179 -27.11 -6.18 6.37
C TRP A 179 -28.01 -4.97 6.12
N VAL A 180 -27.65 -3.84 6.72
CA VAL A 180 -28.38 -2.58 6.62
C VAL A 180 -27.40 -1.46 6.30
N ASP A 181 -27.80 -0.53 5.45
CA ASP A 181 -27.03 0.65 5.16
C ASP A 181 -27.07 1.64 6.34
N ALA A 182 -25.90 1.89 6.91
CA ALA A 182 -25.65 2.82 8.00
C ALA A 182 -25.20 4.20 7.52
N SER A 183 -25.11 4.45 6.20
CA SER A 183 -24.68 5.73 5.62
C SER A 183 -25.44 6.94 6.20
N PRO A 184 -26.76 6.88 6.46
CA PRO A 184 -27.48 8.03 6.99
C PRO A 184 -27.02 8.44 8.40
N ALA A 185 -26.48 7.50 9.18
CA ALA A 185 -25.95 7.80 10.50
C ALA A 185 -24.50 8.29 10.44
N LEU A 186 -23.71 7.76 9.51
CA LEU A 186 -22.25 7.97 9.45
C LEU A 186 -21.83 9.13 8.54
N ALA A 187 -22.68 9.54 7.61
CA ALA A 187 -22.40 10.67 6.72
C ALA A 187 -22.56 12.02 7.43
N GLN A 188 -21.73 12.99 7.05
CA GLN A 188 -21.82 14.37 7.52
C GLN A 188 -23.18 15.00 7.15
N GLU A 189 -23.67 15.92 7.98
CA GLU A 189 -24.95 16.63 7.74
C GLU A 189 -25.00 17.45 6.43
N LYS A 190 -23.87 17.67 5.76
CA LYS A 190 -23.72 18.64 4.65
C LYS A 190 -23.68 18.02 3.25
N GLY A 191 -23.62 16.70 3.12
CA GLY A 191 -23.62 16.03 1.83
C GLY A 191 -23.95 14.56 2.00
N PRO A 192 -24.72 13.97 1.06
CA PRO A 192 -24.96 12.54 1.09
C PRO A 192 -23.61 11.82 0.94
N ASP A 193 -23.41 10.81 1.77
CA ASP A 193 -22.32 9.82 1.62
C ASP A 193 -20.91 10.38 1.77
N VAL A 194 -20.68 11.33 2.68
CA VAL A 194 -19.33 11.84 2.98
C VAL A 194 -18.99 11.65 4.46
N SER A 195 -17.84 11.06 4.78
CA SER A 195 -17.36 10.91 6.17
C SER A 195 -17.01 12.24 6.82
N ASP A 196 -16.81 12.26 8.14
CA ASP A 196 -16.37 13.49 8.82
C ASP A 196 -14.95 13.93 8.40
N ALA A 197 -14.12 12.99 7.94
CA ALA A 197 -12.80 13.28 7.39
C ALA A 197 -12.84 13.78 5.93
N GLY A 198 -13.99 13.68 5.26
CA GLY A 198 -14.20 14.17 3.90
C GLY A 198 -14.11 13.11 2.80
N ASP A 199 -14.11 11.82 3.14
CA ASP A 199 -14.10 10.75 2.14
C ASP A 199 -15.49 10.47 1.60
N LEU A 200 -15.57 10.05 0.35
CA LEU A 200 -16.78 9.50 -0.23
C LEU A 200 -17.02 8.09 0.31
N LEU A 201 -18.16 7.89 0.97
CA LEU A 201 -18.62 6.59 1.46
C LEU A 201 -19.30 5.83 0.32
N GLU A 202 -18.75 4.67 -0.04
CA GLU A 202 -19.26 3.82 -1.11
C GLU A 202 -20.05 2.62 -0.56
N LEU A 203 -19.72 2.19 0.66
CA LEU A 203 -20.45 1.16 1.40
C LEU A 203 -20.35 1.47 2.90
N THR A 204 -21.46 1.33 3.62
CA THR A 204 -21.51 1.36 5.08
C THR A 204 -22.54 0.35 5.56
N ALA A 205 -22.16 -0.93 5.66
CA ALA A 205 -23.10 -2.00 6.00
C ALA A 205 -22.93 -2.45 7.45
N VAL A 206 -23.98 -2.31 8.27
CA VAL A 206 -24.01 -2.85 9.64
C VAL A 206 -24.77 -4.17 9.69
N CYS A 207 -24.22 -5.15 10.41
CA CYS A 207 -24.87 -6.44 10.58
C CYS A 207 -25.92 -6.42 11.70
N VAL A 208 -27.19 -6.63 11.36
CA VAL A 208 -28.29 -6.65 12.33
C VAL A 208 -28.20 -7.87 13.24
N GLY A 209 -28.11 -7.61 14.55
CA GLY A 209 -27.98 -8.65 15.57
C GLY A 209 -26.60 -9.33 15.62
N GLY A 210 -25.62 -8.80 14.87
CA GLY A 210 -24.22 -9.17 14.95
C GLY A 210 -23.40 -8.11 15.68
N THR A 211 -22.12 -8.05 15.34
CA THR A 211 -21.08 -7.21 15.96
C THR A 211 -20.17 -6.55 14.91
N GLN A 212 -20.64 -6.34 13.68
CA GLN A 212 -19.77 -5.89 12.59
C GLN A 212 -20.39 -4.74 11.82
N LEU A 213 -19.55 -3.76 11.52
CA LEU A 213 -19.76 -2.71 10.53
C LEU A 213 -18.68 -2.85 9.46
N LEU A 214 -19.10 -2.79 8.20
CA LEU A 214 -18.23 -2.81 7.03
C LEU A 214 -18.28 -1.45 6.38
N THR A 215 -17.12 -0.90 6.03
CA THR A 215 -17.05 0.38 5.32
C THR A 215 -16.16 0.25 4.08
N SER A 216 -16.55 0.96 3.02
CA SER A 216 -15.70 1.23 1.86
C SER A 216 -15.77 2.72 1.60
N ALA A 217 -14.61 3.35 1.49
CA ALA A 217 -14.51 4.78 1.27
C ALA A 217 -13.38 5.13 0.31
N ARG A 218 -13.54 6.29 -0.34
CA ARG A 218 -12.63 6.84 -1.32
C ARG A 218 -12.24 8.25 -0.90
N ASP A 219 -10.95 8.52 -0.90
CA ASP A 219 -10.39 9.84 -0.63
C ASP A 219 -10.94 10.87 -1.64
N MET A 220 -11.12 12.14 -1.24
CA MET A 220 -11.60 13.24 -2.11
C MET A 220 -10.74 14.50 -2.07
#